data_AF-A0A7N2LKW4-F1
#
_entry.id   AF-A0A7N2LKW4-F1
#
_cell.length_a   1.000
_cell.length_b   1.000
_cell.length_c   1.000
_cell.angle_alpha   90.00
_cell.angle_beta   90.00
_cell.angle_gamma   90.00
#
_symmetry.space_group_name_H-M   'P 1'
#
loop_
_entity.id
_entity.type
_entity.pdbx_description
1 polymer ?
#
loop_
_entity_poly.entity_id
_entity_poly.type
_entity_poly.pdbx_seq_one_letter_code
_entity_poly.pdbx_strand_id
1 'polypeptide(L)'
;MSFLFNLEELILEEQALQKIVELEIVNCRSLKVLTGLENLKTLQQLNLTDMSKEFIATIEETKVPGSITCLYQRIEWCWTKI
;
A
#
# COMPACT_ATOMS: atom_id res chain seq x y z
N MET A 1 -14.43 -5.43 11.31
CA MET A 1 -13.83 -4.78 10.12
C MET A 1 -14.25 -3.33 10.11
N SER A 2 -13.37 -2.45 10.59
CA SER A 2 -13.53 -1.01 10.54
C SER A 2 -13.06 -0.53 9.18
N PHE A 3 -14.00 -0.12 8.34
CA PHE A 3 -13.70 0.41 7.02
C PHE A 3 -13.37 1.90 7.13
N LEU A 4 -12.17 2.28 6.68
CA LEU A 4 -11.67 3.65 6.76
C LEU A 4 -12.00 4.42 5.48
N PHE A 5 -13.29 4.48 5.12
CA PHE A 5 -13.76 5.05 3.85
C PHE A 5 -13.40 6.54 3.66
N ASN A 6 -13.15 7.25 4.77
CA ASN A 6 -12.81 8.68 4.77
C ASN A 6 -11.33 8.92 5.10
N LEU A 7 -10.48 7.88 5.08
CA LEU A 7 -9.05 8.07 5.28
C LEU A 7 -8.47 8.72 4.03
N GLU A 8 -8.03 9.97 4.18
CA GLU A 8 -7.43 10.74 3.10
C GLU A 8 -5.90 10.68 3.11
N GLU A 9 -5.30 10.50 4.29
CA GLU A 9 -3.86 10.54 4.48
C GLU A 9 -3.43 9.40 5.41
N LEU A 10 -2.36 8.70 5.02
CA LEU A 10 -1.67 7.72 5.85
C LEU A 10 -0.19 8.09 5.91
N ILE A 11 0.26 8.47 7.10
CA ILE A 11 1.63 8.92 7.36
C ILE A 11 2.28 7.89 8.29
N LEU A 12 3.39 7.32 7.83
CA LEU A 12 4.20 6.37 8.60
C LEU A 12 5.43 7.10 9.15
N GLU A 13 5.37 7.44 10.43
CA GLU A 13 6.47 8.17 11.08
C GLU A 13 7.76 7.33 11.16
N GLU A 14 8.89 8.02 11.35
CA GLU A 14 10.15 7.35 11.64
C GLU A 14 9.97 6.45 12.87
N GLN A 15 10.39 5.19 12.79
CA GLN A 15 10.17 4.15 13.81
C GLN A 15 8.77 3.54 13.88
N ALA A 16 7.83 3.95 13.02
CA ALA A 16 6.55 3.25 12.91
C ALA A 16 6.76 1.82 12.39
N LEU A 17 6.02 0.86 12.95
CA LEU A 17 5.89 -0.49 12.42
C LEU A 17 7.23 -1.17 12.02
N GLN A 18 8.29 -1.01 12.82
CA GLN A 18 9.66 -1.44 12.46
C GLN A 18 9.84 -2.94 12.16
N LYS A 19 8.85 -3.76 12.52
CA LYS A 19 8.86 -5.22 12.31
C LYS A 19 7.80 -5.68 11.30
N ILE A 20 7.11 -4.75 10.64
CA ILE A 20 6.05 -5.10 9.70
C ILE A 20 6.66 -5.63 8.41
N VAL A 21 6.26 -6.84 8.03
CA VAL A 21 6.70 -7.49 6.80
C VAL A 21 5.69 -7.25 5.68
N GLU A 22 4.40 -7.18 6.03
CA GLU A 22 3.29 -7.06 5.09
C GLU A 22 2.34 -5.96 5.57
N LEU A 23 2.03 -5.01 4.68
CA LEU A 23 1.06 -3.96 4.91
C LEU A 23 -0.06 -4.09 3.87
N GLU A 24 -1.30 -4.23 4.36
CA GLU A 24 -2.48 -4.32 3.52
C GLU A 24 -3.40 -3.12 3.76
N ILE A 25 -3.73 -2.41 2.68
CA ILE A 25 -4.68 -1.30 2.68
C ILE A 25 -5.81 -1.66 1.72
N VAL A 26 -7.03 -1.75 2.26
CA VAL A 26 -8.21 -2.22 1.53
C VAL A 26 -9.31 -1.16 1.57
N ASN A 27 -9.91 -0.90 0.40
CA ASN A 27 -11.11 -0.06 0.25
C ASN A 27 -10.94 1.37 0.80
N CYS A 28 -9.72 1.92 0.70
CA CYS A 28 -9.40 3.29 1.08
C CYS A 28 -9.43 4.20 -0.16
N ARG A 29 -10.60 4.32 -0.80
CA ARG A 29 -10.78 5.07 -2.06
C ARG A 29 -10.56 6.58 -1.92
N SER A 30 -10.68 7.11 -0.71
CA SER A 30 -10.43 8.53 -0.41
C SER A 30 -8.96 8.82 -0.13
N LEU A 31 -8.09 7.80 -0.03
CA LEU A 31 -6.68 7.97 0.27
C LEU A 31 -5.98 8.66 -0.89
N LYS A 32 -5.38 9.81 -0.60
CA LYS A 32 -4.63 10.65 -1.55
C LYS A 32 -3.15 10.65 -1.24
N VAL A 33 -2.80 10.54 0.03
CA VAL A 33 -1.42 10.66 0.52
C VAL A 33 -1.03 9.40 1.27
N LEU A 34 0.06 8.77 0.81
CA LEU A 34 0.75 7.69 1.51
C LEU A 34 2.23 8.02 1.55
N THR A 35 2.74 8.33 2.74
CA THR A 35 4.14 8.75 2.94
C THR A 35 4.78 8.01 4.10
N GLY A 36 6.13 7.94 4.09
CA GLY A 36 6.88 7.26 5.14
C GLY A 36 7.00 5.75 4.95
N LEU A 37 6.71 5.22 3.75
CA LEU A 37 6.99 3.82 3.41
C LEU A 37 8.49 3.51 3.52
N GLU A 38 9.34 4.49 3.25
CA GLU A 38 10.79 4.43 3.43
C GLU A 38 11.22 4.17 4.88
N ASN A 39 10.36 4.49 5.86
CA ASN A 39 10.62 4.23 7.27
C ASN A 39 10.41 2.75 7.63
N LEU A 40 9.67 2.00 6.80
CA LEU A 40 9.37 0.58 7.02
C LEU A 40 10.50 -0.31 6.49
N LYS A 41 11.62 -0.34 7.22
CA LYS A 41 12.85 -1.06 6.83
C LYS A 41 12.68 -2.57 6.63
N THR A 42 11.62 -3.16 7.18
CA THR A 42 11.34 -4.60 7.12
C THR A 42 10.19 -4.96 6.20
N LEU A 43 9.54 -3.97 5.58
CA LEU A 43 8.40 -4.20 4.69
C LEU A 43 8.87 -4.86 3.41
N GLN A 44 8.27 -6.01 3.11
CA GLN A 44 8.54 -6.78 1.90
C GLN A 44 7.36 -6.72 0.92
N GLN A 45 6.14 -6.62 1.46
CA GLN A 45 4.91 -6.63 0.65
C GLN A 45 3.99 -5.47 1.03
N LEU A 46 3.55 -4.73 0.02
CA LEU A 46 2.51 -3.71 0.13
C LEU A 46 1.36 -4.12 -0.78
N ASN A 47 0.23 -4.46 -0.16
CA ASN A 47 -0.99 -4.87 -0.85
C ASN A 47 -2.00 -3.72 -0.81
N LEU A 48 -2.34 -3.22 -2.00
CA LEU A 48 -3.32 -2.16 -2.19
C LEU A 48 -4.51 -2.73 -2.94
N THR A 49 -5.65 -2.85 -2.26
CA THR A 49 -6.87 -3.48 -2.79
C THR A 49 -8.01 -2.48 -2.80
N ASP A 50 -8.76 -2.40 -3.91
CA ASP A 50 -9.93 -1.51 -4.04
C ASP A 50 -9.62 -0.04 -3.71
N MET A 51 -8.48 0.45 -4.19
CA MET A 51 -8.04 1.85 -4.09
C MET A 51 -8.57 2.69 -5.27
N SER A 52 -8.52 4.02 -5.16
CA SER A 52 -8.83 4.90 -6.29
C SER A 52 -7.77 4.77 -7.40
N LYS A 53 -8.19 4.93 -8.66
CA LYS A 53 -7.29 4.77 -9.82
C LYS A 53 -6.22 5.84 -9.85
N GLU A 54 -6.57 7.04 -9.42
CA GLU A 54 -5.69 8.21 -9.31
C GLU A 54 -4.56 7.94 -8.30
N PHE A 55 -4.89 7.36 -7.16
CA PHE A 55 -3.90 6.98 -6.15
C PHE A 55 -2.98 5.87 -6.64
N ILE A 56 -3.53 4.84 -7.30
CA ILE A 56 -2.71 3.75 -7.87
C ILE A 56 -1.73 4.28 -8.92
N ALA A 57 -2.17 5.14 -9.83
CA ALA A 57 -1.30 5.76 -10.83
C ALA A 57 -0.15 6.55 -10.17
N THR A 58 -0.45 7.29 -9.10
CA THR A 58 0.56 8.04 -8.34
C THR A 58 1.61 7.12 -7.72
N ILE A 59 1.19 5.97 -7.16
CA ILE A 59 2.09 5.00 -6.53
C ILE A 59 2.94 4.24 -7.59
N GLU A 60 2.38 3.92 -8.76
CA GLU A 60 3.12 3.27 -9.86
C GLU A 60 4.25 4.16 -10.41
N GLU A 61 4.01 5.47 -10.48
CA GLU A 61 5.01 6.45 -10.91
C GLU A 61 6.13 6.62 -9.87
N THR A 62 5.79 6.56 -8.58
CA THR A 62 6.76 6.51 -7.49
C THR A 62 7.35 5.12 -7.40
N LYS A 63 8.43 4.84 -8.14
CA LYS A 63 9.21 3.60 -8.00
C LYS A 63 9.73 3.46 -6.56
N VAL A 64 8.95 2.84 -5.67
CA VAL A 64 9.38 2.52 -4.30
C VAL A 64 10.44 1.43 -4.41
N PRO A 65 11.71 1.71 -4.08
CA PRO A 65 12.78 0.74 -4.27
C PRO A 65 12.64 -0.37 -3.24
N GLY A 66 12.29 -1.57 -3.69
CA GLY A 66 12.32 -2.80 -2.87
C GLY A 66 10.97 -3.35 -2.39
N SER A 67 9.86 -2.63 -2.59
CA SER A 67 8.53 -3.15 -2.30
C SER A 67 7.92 -3.78 -3.55
N ILE A 68 7.56 -5.06 -3.49
CA ILE A 68 6.72 -5.70 -4.50
C ILE A 68 5.31 -5.14 -4.28
N THR A 69 4.97 -4.05 -4.95
CA THR A 69 3.61 -3.47 -4.91
C THR A 69 2.68 -4.40 -5.70
N CYS A 70 1.80 -5.10 -5.00
CA CYS A 70 0.79 -5.92 -5.65
C CYS A 70 -0.48 -5.09 -5.79
N LEU A 71 -0.67 -4.52 -6.98
CA LEU A 71 -1.80 -3.68 -7.33
C LEU A 71 -2.94 -4.56 -7.83
N TYR A 72 -3.75 -5.09 -6.92
CA TYR A 72 -4.96 -5.82 -7.26
C TYR A 72 -6.07 -4.84 -7.64
N GLN A 73 -6.03 -4.32 -8.86
CA GLN A 73 -7.18 -3.63 -9.47
C GLN A 73 -7.91 -4.42 -10.54
N ARG A 74 -7.51 -5.66 -10.84
CA ARG A 74 -8.34 -6.56 -11.63
C ARG A 74 -8.18 -7.99 -11.16
N ILE A 75 -9.35 -8.62 -11.09
CA ILE A 75 -9.59 -10.06 -10.98
C ILE A 75 -8.48 -10.79 -11.73
N GLU A 76 -7.85 -11.76 -11.05
CA GLU A 76 -6.81 -12.64 -11.58
C GLU A 76 -5.42 -12.01 -11.82
N TRP A 77 -4.55 -12.03 -10.79
CA TRP A 77 -3.24 -12.75 -10.78
C TRP A 77 -2.28 -12.20 -9.70
N CYS A 78 -2.04 -13.02 -8.68
CA CYS A 78 -0.74 -13.28 -8.05
C CYS A 78 -0.92 -14.45 -7.07
N TRP A 79 -1.42 -15.57 -7.59
CA TRP A 79 -1.03 -16.86 -7.04
C TRP A 79 0.12 -17.38 -7.89
N THR A 80 1.04 -18.09 -7.22
CA THR A 80 2.22 -18.78 -7.73
C THR A 80 3.45 -17.92 -8.09
N LYS A 81 4.31 -17.76 -7.08
CA LYS A 81 5.68 -18.28 -7.19
C LYS A 81 6.01 -19.13 -5.96
N ILE A 82 5.42 -20.32 -5.91
CA ILE A 82 6.14 -21.54 -5.53
C ILE A 82 6.52 -22.20 -6.86
#